data_AF-A0A3N4HFS1-F1
#
_entry.id   AF-A0A3N4HFS1-F1
#
_cell.length_a   1.000
_cell.length_b   1.000
_cell.length_c   1.000
_cell.angle_alpha   90.00
_cell.angle_beta   90.00
_cell.angle_gamma   90.00
#
_symmetry.space_group_name_H-M   'P 1'
#
loop_
_entity.id
_entity.type
_entity.pdbx_description
1 polymer ?
#
loop_
_entity_poly.entity_id
_entity_poly.type
_entity_poly.pdbx_seq_one_letter_code
_entity_poly.pdbx_strand_id
1 'polypeptide(L)'
;YQEKAKRFLLKLLVLIHIFGGQPARGPELCGILIESSNGRVQNIFNDGGRICVVTTYHKSQNILLTEKLVLRYLHFRVGRL
;
A
#
# COMPACT_ATOMS: atom_id res chain seq x y z
N TYR A 1 13.33 17.78 -8.35
CA TYR A 1 11.99 17.33 -7.92
C TYR A 1 11.94 15.81 -7.78
N GLN A 2 12.20 15.06 -8.87
CA GLN A 2 12.15 13.59 -8.93
C GLN A 2 12.97 12.87 -7.83
N GLU A 3 14.20 13.32 -7.55
CA GLU A 3 15.03 12.73 -6.49
C GLU A 3 14.45 12.88 -5.07
N LYS A 4 13.77 14.01 -4.79
CA LYS A 4 13.11 14.23 -3.49
C LYS A 4 11.89 13.32 -3.36
N ALA A 5 11.11 13.18 -4.43
CA ALA A 5 9.97 12.27 -4.48
C ALA A 5 10.42 10.82 -4.29
N LYS A 6 11.47 10.38 -4.99
CA LYS A 6 12.03 9.03 -4.85
C LYS A 6 12.48 8.73 -3.40
N ARG A 7 13.19 9.66 -2.76
CA ARG A 7 13.60 9.50 -1.36
C ARG A 7 12.41 9.48 -0.40
N PHE A 8 11.38 10.27 -0.66
CA PHE A 8 10.14 10.24 0.11
C PHE A 8 9.44 8.88 0.00
N LEU A 9 9.29 8.37 -1.23
CA LEU A 9 8.65 7.07 -1.48
C LEU A 9 9.43 5.90 -0.86
N LEU A 10 10.76 5.93 -0.91
CA LEU A 10 11.58 4.92 -0.24
C LEU A 10 11.38 4.93 1.28
N LYS A 11 11.32 6.13 1.89
CA LYS A 11 11.02 6.25 3.33
C LYS A 11 9.60 5.77 3.64
N LEU A 12 8.63 6.13 2.82
CA LEU A 12 7.24 5.71 2.98
C LEU A 12 7.11 4.18 2.88
N LEU A 13 7.80 3.55 1.94
CA LEU A 13 7.86 2.09 1.78
C LEU A 13 8.37 1.41 3.06
N VAL A 14 9.46 1.93 3.64
CA VAL A 14 10.02 1.42 4.90
C VAL A 14 9.02 1.59 6.05
N LEU A 15 8.33 2.73 6.13
CA LEU A 15 7.31 2.95 7.15
C LEU A 15 6.12 2.00 7.01
N ILE A 16 5.65 1.77 5.79
CA ILE A 16 4.58 0.79 5.50
C ILE A 16 5.01 -0.61 5.91
N HIS A 17 6.27 -0.99 5.62
CA HIS A 17 6.81 -2.29 5.98
C HIS A 17 6.90 -2.49 7.50
N ILE A 18 7.44 -1.50 8.24
CA ILE A 18 7.65 -1.58 9.68
C ILE A 18 6.34 -1.42 10.46
N PHE A 19 5.49 -0.45 10.08
CA PHE A 19 4.32 -0.05 10.87
C PHE A 19 2.99 -0.48 10.27
N GLY A 20 2.91 -0.80 8.98
CA GLY A 20 1.68 -1.26 8.31
C GLY A 20 1.38 -2.74 8.52
N GLY A 21 2.30 -3.49 9.17
CA GLY A 21 2.15 -4.93 9.44
C GLY A 21 2.02 -5.78 8.18
N GLN A 22 2.48 -5.27 7.03
CA GLN A 22 2.50 -6.04 5.80
C GLN A 22 3.54 -7.17 5.90
N PRO A 23 3.28 -8.35 5.31
CA PRO A 23 4.27 -9.40 5.28
C PRO A 23 5.53 -8.92 4.56
N ALA A 24 6.71 -9.35 5.03
CA ALA A 24 8.01 -9.06 4.42
C ALA A 24 8.21 -9.73 3.05
N ARG A 25 7.14 -10.00 2.31
CA ARG A 25 7.19 -10.71 1.04
C ARG A 25 7.37 -9.69 -0.08
N GLY A 26 8.52 -9.76 -0.74
CA GLY A 26 8.87 -8.91 -1.88
C GLY A 26 7.77 -8.70 -2.92
N PRO A 27 6.99 -9.74 -3.33
CA PRO A 27 5.91 -9.57 -4.31
C PRO A 27 4.75 -8.68 -3.82
N GLU A 28 4.44 -8.72 -2.52
CA GLU A 28 3.35 -7.94 -1.91
C GLU A 28 3.79 -6.49 -1.70
N LEU A 29 5.07 -6.26 -1.39
CA LEU A 29 5.65 -4.93 -1.24
C LEU A 29 5.89 -4.23 -2.59
N CYS A 30 6.43 -4.97 -3.58
CA CYS A 30 6.66 -4.46 -4.93
C CYS A 30 5.38 -4.37 -5.77
N GLY A 31 4.27 -4.92 -5.29
CA GLY A 31 2.95 -4.83 -5.92
C GLY A 31 2.17 -3.55 -5.58
N ILE A 32 2.65 -2.76 -4.61
CA ILE A 32 2.01 -1.52 -4.15
C ILE A 32 2.22 -0.44 -5.20
N LEU A 33 1.13 -0.02 -5.82
CA LEU A 33 1.12 1.07 -6.77
C LEU A 33 0.72 2.38 -6.09
N ILE A 34 1.49 3.42 -6.36
CA ILE A 34 1.18 4.79 -5.93
C ILE A 34 0.19 5.44 -6.91
N GLU A 35 0.26 5.05 -8.18
CA GLU A 35 -0.63 5.51 -9.25
C GLU A 35 -1.21 4.31 -9.97
N SER A 36 -2.48 4.40 -10.34
CA SER A 36 -3.15 3.35 -11.11
C SER A 36 -2.52 3.25 -12.50
N SER A 37 -2.21 2.03 -12.94
CA SER A 37 -1.58 1.78 -14.25
C SER A 37 -2.12 0.50 -14.87
N ASN A 38 -2.54 0.57 -16.14
CA ASN A 38 -2.95 -0.56 -16.99
C ASN A 38 -3.75 -1.65 -16.25
N GLY A 39 -4.93 -1.28 -15.71
CA GLY A 39 -5.84 -2.22 -15.05
C GLY A 39 -5.44 -2.61 -13.61
N ARG A 40 -4.32 -2.10 -13.09
CA ARG A 40 -3.93 -2.25 -11.68
C ARG A 40 -4.26 -0.97 -10.93
N VAL A 41 -5.01 -1.12 -9.84
CA VAL A 41 -5.48 -0.03 -9.00
C VAL A 41 -4.37 0.38 -8.04
N GLN A 42 -4.22 1.69 -7.79
CA GLN A 42 -3.34 2.18 -6.73
C GLN A 42 -3.72 1.59 -5.37
N ASN A 43 -2.72 1.37 -4.53
CA ASN A 43 -2.90 0.75 -3.22
C ASN A 43 -2.82 1.77 -2.09
N ILE A 44 -2.27 2.97 -2.32
CA ILE A 44 -2.07 3.97 -1.26
C ILE A 44 -3.15 5.05 -1.38
N PHE A 45 -3.86 5.29 -0.28
CA PHE A 45 -4.92 6.30 -0.19
C PHE A 45 -4.71 7.19 1.04
N ASN A 46 -5.17 8.43 0.93
CA ASN A 46 -5.28 9.35 2.06
C ASN A 46 -6.74 9.37 2.52
N ASP A 47 -6.99 8.84 3.71
CA ASP A 47 -8.29 8.81 4.36
C ASP A 47 -8.27 9.74 5.59
N GLY A 48 -8.87 10.92 5.45
CA GLY A 48 -8.97 11.90 6.54
C GLY A 48 -7.62 12.37 7.10
N GLY A 49 -6.59 12.48 6.26
CA GLY A 49 -5.23 12.84 6.68
C GLY A 49 -4.41 11.64 7.19
N ARG A 50 -4.91 10.41 7.02
CA ARG A 50 -4.19 9.18 7.36
C ARG A 50 -3.86 8.37 6.12
N ILE A 51 -2.62 7.93 6.02
CA ILE A 51 -2.20 7.03 4.96
C ILE A 51 -2.75 5.63 5.22
N CYS A 52 -3.52 5.11 4.26
CA CYS A 52 -4.04 3.74 4.24
C CYS A 52 -3.47 3.00 3.04
N VAL A 53 -3.06 1.75 3.27
CA VAL A 53 -2.67 0.82 2.20
C VAL A 53 -3.76 -0.23 2.04
N VAL A 54 -4.30 -0.31 0.83
CA VAL A 54 -5.37 -1.19 0.40
C VAL A 54 -4.77 -2.30 -0.43
N THR A 55 -4.88 -3.54 0.05
CA THR A 55 -4.42 -4.71 -0.69
C THR A 55 -5.59 -5.67 -0.88
N THR A 56 -5.80 -6.11 -2.12
CA THR A 56 -6.65 -7.27 -2.42
C THR A 56 -5.76 -8.51 -2.33
N TYR A 57 -6.02 -9.37 -1.36
CA TYR A 57 -5.28 -10.62 -1.21
C TYR A 57 -6.26 -11.79 -1.28
N HIS A 58 -6.18 -12.63 -2.32
CA HIS A 58 -6.71 -13.98 -2.24
C HIS A 58 -6.08 -14.93 -3.27
N LYS A 59 -5.42 -16.00 -2.79
CA LYS A 59 -4.99 -17.15 -3.62
C LYS A 59 -6.16 -17.86 -4.34
N SER A 60 -7.39 -17.62 -3.88
CA SER A 60 -8.64 -18.21 -4.39
C SER A 60 -9.52 -17.21 -5.13
N GLN A 61 -8.98 -16.05 -5.54
CA GLN A 61 -9.71 -15.04 -6.32
C GLN A 61 -10.30 -15.62 -7.61
N ASN A 62 -9.62 -16.61 -8.20
CA ASN A 62 -10.08 -17.33 -9.38
C ASN A 62 -11.27 -18.28 -9.13
N ILE A 63 -11.63 -18.55 -7.87
CA ILE A 63 -12.65 -19.53 -7.47
C ILE A 63 -13.93 -18.85 -6.93
N LEU A 64 -13.80 -17.74 -6.19
CA LEU A 64 -14.91 -17.17 -5.41
C LEU A 64 -15.50 -15.85 -5.96
N LEU A 65 -14.92 -15.27 -7.04
CA LEU A 65 -15.36 -14.01 -7.67
C LEU A 65 -15.60 -12.83 -6.70
N THR A 66 -15.10 -12.92 -5.46
CA THR A 66 -15.33 -11.96 -4.39
C THR A 66 -13.98 -11.43 -3.92
N GLU A 67 -13.80 -10.12 -4.03
CA GLU A 67 -12.57 -9.47 -3.62
C GLU A 67 -12.62 -9.11 -2.14
N LYS A 68 -11.76 -9.72 -1.33
CA LYS A 68 -11.59 -9.32 0.07
C LYS A 68 -10.60 -8.16 0.14
N LEU A 69 -11.12 -6.98 0.48
CA LEU A 69 -10.31 -5.80 0.73
C LEU A 69 -9.70 -5.88 2.13
N VAL A 70 -8.37 -5.72 2.20
CA VAL A 70 -7.64 -5.58 3.47
C VAL A 70 -7.10 -4.17 3.53
N LEU A 71 -7.64 -3.38 4.46
CA LEU A 71 -7.24 -2.01 4.75
C LEU A 71 -6.22 -2.01 5.89
N ARG A 72 -5.09 -1.34 5.69
CA ARG A 72 -4.04 -1.19 6.71
C ARG A 72 -3.67 0.28 6.84
N TYR A 73 -3.98 0.85 7.99
CA TYR A 73 -3.59 2.21 8.31
C TYR A 73 -2.16 2.27 8.82
N LEU A 74 -1.41 3.26 8.35
CA LEU A 74 -0.12 3.57 8.92
C LEU A 74 -0.31 4.20 10.31
N HIS A 75 0.60 3.92 11.24
CA HIS A 75 0.51 4.43 12.60
C HIS A 75 0.40 5.97 12.63
N PHE A 76 -0.46 6.52 13.50
CA PHE A 76 -0.84 7.94 13.49
C PHE A 76 0.32 8.93 13.59
N ARG A 77 1.46 8.52 14.19
CA ARG A 77 2.67 9.36 14.30
C ARG A 77 3.42 9.55 12.98
N VAL A 78 3.23 8.64 12.03
CA VAL A 78 4.01 8.59 10.77
C VAL A 78 3.13 8.64 9.53
N GLY A 79 1.84 8.33 9.66
CA GLY A 79 0.86 8.35 8.57
C GLY A 79 -0.01 9.60 8.52
N ARG A 80 0.24 10.60 9.38
CA ARG A 80 -0.53 11.84 9.38
C ARG A 80 0.08 12.83 8.40
N LEU A 81 -0.69 13.18 7.37
CA LEU A 81 -0.39 14.24 6.39
C LEU A 81 -1.10 15.53 6.77
#